data_AF-A0A3D9UBR9-F1
#
_entry.id   AF-A0A3D9UBR9-F1
#
_cell.length_a   1.000
_cell.length_b   1.000
_cell.length_c   1.000
_cell.angle_alpha   90.00
_cell.angle_beta   90.00
_cell.angle_gamma   90.00
#
_symmetry.space_group_name_H-M   'P 1'
#
loop_
_entity.id
_entity.type
_entity.pdbx_description
1 polymer ?
#
loop_
_entity_poly.entity_id
_entity_poly.type
_entity_poly.pdbx_seq_one_letter_code
_entity_poly.pdbx_strand_id
1 'polypeptide(L)'
;MAIGYFLVVGDQTTCGGAILTGSSQVTFYGKQSALEGSSVSCGRYGGTYQIIGGVGSFLNHQQKMAGTLDSRSSCPCQAGLIHSIPDSYSN
;
A
#
# COMPACT_ATOMS: atom_id res chain seq x y z
N MET A 1 12.37 12.16 11.98
CA MET A 1 12.35 11.86 10.54
C MET A 1 11.80 10.46 10.39
N ALA A 2 10.61 10.33 9.80
CA ALA A 2 10.04 9.03 9.52
C ALA A 2 10.26 8.73 8.03
N ILE A 3 10.91 7.61 7.74
CA ILE A 3 11.14 7.14 6.38
C ILE A 3 10.04 6.14 6.08
N GLY A 4 9.20 6.46 5.10
CA GLY A 4 8.21 5.54 4.56
C GLY A 4 8.72 4.90 3.28
N TYR A 5 8.14 3.76 2.92
CA TYR A 5 8.44 3.08 1.65
C TYR A 5 7.19 2.98 0.80
N PHE A 6 7.34 3.15 -0.51
CA PHE A 6 6.25 2.96 -1.44
C PHE A 6 5.89 1.49 -1.57
N LEU A 7 4.61 1.26 -1.82
CA LEU A 7 4.02 -0.06 -1.94
C LEU A 7 3.57 -0.32 -3.37
N VAL A 8 3.60 -1.58 -3.77
CA VAL A 8 3.26 -2.07 -5.10
C VAL A 8 2.35 -3.28 -5.03
N VAL A 9 1.66 -3.56 -6.13
CA VAL A 9 0.84 -4.76 -6.27
C VAL A 9 1.70 -6.02 -6.09
N GLY A 10 1.20 -6.91 -5.25
CA GLY A 10 1.89 -8.12 -4.81
C GLY A 10 2.69 -7.94 -3.52
N ASP A 11 2.78 -6.74 -2.95
CA ASP A 11 3.39 -6.58 -1.62
C ASP A 11 2.59 -7.32 -0.56
N GLN A 12 3.32 -7.93 0.36
CA GLN A 12 2.74 -8.70 1.44
C GLN A 12 2.34 -7.80 2.60
N THR A 13 1.40 -8.28 3.40
CA THR A 13 1.04 -7.63 4.66
C THR A 13 1.50 -8.47 5.84
N THR A 14 1.74 -7.82 6.96
CA THR A 14 2.13 -8.46 8.24
C THR A 14 1.11 -9.49 8.74
N CYS A 15 -0.13 -9.48 8.25
CA CYS A 15 -1.14 -10.49 8.56
C CYS A 15 -1.15 -11.70 7.61
N GLY A 16 -0.15 -11.82 6.72
CA GLY A 16 -0.05 -12.87 5.71
C GLY A 16 -0.95 -12.65 4.48
N GLY A 17 -1.38 -11.41 4.26
CA GLY A 17 -2.15 -11.00 3.10
C GLY A 17 -1.27 -10.41 1.99
N ALA A 18 -1.89 -9.90 0.93
CA ALA A 18 -1.17 -9.26 -0.18
C ALA A 18 -2.02 -8.23 -0.93
N ILE A 19 -1.37 -7.22 -1.51
CA ILE A 19 -2.02 -6.19 -2.33
C ILE A 19 -2.39 -6.78 -3.70
N LEU A 20 -3.67 -6.66 -4.06
CA LEU A 20 -4.25 -7.26 -5.27
C LEU A 20 -4.36 -6.26 -6.42
N THR A 21 -4.67 -5.00 -6.12
CA THR A 21 -4.87 -3.95 -7.14
C THR A 21 -4.05 -2.71 -6.84
N GLY A 22 -3.67 -1.99 -7.89
CA GLY A 22 -2.87 -0.77 -7.82
C GLY A 22 -3.23 0.20 -8.92
N SER A 23 -2.50 1.31 -8.97
CA SER A 23 -2.59 2.31 -10.02
C SER A 23 -2.03 1.79 -11.32
N SER A 24 -2.76 2.02 -12.42
CA SER A 24 -2.19 1.81 -13.75
C SER A 24 -1.42 3.03 -14.28
N GLN A 25 -1.47 4.18 -13.59
CA GLN A 25 -0.73 5.39 -13.97
C GLN A 25 0.72 5.35 -13.50
N VAL A 26 0.97 4.77 -12.33
CA VAL A 26 2.31 4.71 -11.75
C VAL A 26 2.68 3.26 -11.52
N THR A 27 3.77 2.88 -12.15
CA THR A 27 4.33 1.54 -12.10
C THR A 27 5.78 1.64 -11.66
N PHE A 28 6.11 0.98 -10.55
CA PHE A 28 7.46 0.84 -10.05
C PHE A 28 8.00 -0.52 -10.47
N TYR A 29 9.15 -0.54 -11.15
CA TYR A 29 9.79 -1.79 -11.58
C TYR A 29 8.85 -2.76 -12.33
N GLY A 30 7.91 -2.20 -13.12
CA GLY A 30 6.90 -2.99 -13.86
C GLY A 30 5.72 -3.49 -13.02
N LYS A 31 5.66 -3.16 -11.72
CA LYS A 31 4.52 -3.43 -10.84
C LYS A 31 3.72 -2.16 -10.59
N GLN A 32 2.40 -2.27 -10.61
CA GLN A 32 1.51 -1.14 -10.32
C GLN A 32 1.72 -0.65 -8.88
N SER A 33 1.80 0.66 -8.67
CA SER A 33 1.91 1.24 -7.32
C SER A 33 0.60 1.05 -6.56
N ALA A 34 0.65 0.65 -5.29
CA ALA A 34 -0.53 0.63 -4.45
C ALA A 34 -0.95 2.07 -4.11
N LEU A 35 -2.26 2.33 -4.09
CA LEU A 35 -2.84 3.62 -3.73
C LEU A 35 -3.76 3.47 -2.51
N GLU A 36 -4.11 4.59 -1.89
CA GLU A 36 -5.26 4.61 -1.00
C GLU A 36 -6.51 4.09 -1.75
N GLY A 37 -7.24 3.16 -1.14
CA GLY A 37 -8.38 2.46 -1.74
C GLY A 37 -8.03 1.20 -2.54
N SER A 38 -6.74 0.90 -2.76
CA SER A 38 -6.31 -0.37 -3.37
C SER A 38 -6.82 -1.58 -2.58
N SER A 39 -7.22 -2.63 -3.29
CA SER A 39 -7.69 -3.87 -2.69
C SER A 39 -6.51 -4.69 -2.16
N VAL A 40 -6.65 -5.21 -0.95
CA VAL A 40 -5.66 -6.01 -0.24
C VAL A 40 -6.35 -7.23 0.38
N SER A 41 -5.80 -8.41 0.14
CA SER A 41 -6.22 -9.63 0.82
C SER A 41 -5.66 -9.65 2.24
N CYS A 42 -6.40 -10.21 3.18
CA CYS A 42 -5.89 -10.48 4.52
C CYS A 42 -5.75 -12.00 4.73
N GLY A 43 -4.58 -12.47 5.17
CA GLY A 43 -4.36 -13.89 5.45
C GLY A 43 -5.07 -14.39 6.71
N ARG A 44 -5.35 -13.48 7.65
CA ARG A 44 -5.96 -13.82 8.95
C ARG A 44 -7.49 -13.79 8.97
N TYR A 45 -8.10 -12.94 8.14
CA TYR A 45 -9.53 -12.79 8.00
C TYR A 45 -9.87 -12.95 6.53
N GLY A 46 -10.64 -13.99 6.19
CA GLY A 46 -11.03 -14.25 4.81
C GLY A 46 -11.85 -13.09 4.25
N GLY A 47 -11.31 -12.39 3.26
CA GLY A 47 -11.97 -11.25 2.64
C GLY A 47 -11.00 -10.34 1.91
N THR A 48 -11.57 -9.45 1.11
CA THR A 48 -10.82 -8.38 0.43
C THR A 48 -11.07 -7.08 1.18
N TYR A 49 -9.99 -6.49 1.67
CA TYR A 49 -9.98 -5.21 2.36
C TYR A 49 -9.41 -4.14 1.44
N GLN A 50 -9.40 -2.90 1.92
CA GLN A 50 -8.82 -1.77 1.19
C GLN A 50 -7.71 -1.12 2.00
N ILE A 51 -6.76 -0.50 1.32
CA ILE A 51 -5.73 0.31 1.98
C ILE A 51 -6.35 1.65 2.36
N ILE A 52 -6.21 2.01 3.63
CA ILE A 52 -6.64 3.29 4.19
C ILE A 52 -5.39 4.10 4.55
N GLY A 53 -5.41 5.37 4.17
CA GLY A 53 -4.26 6.26 4.30
C GLY A 53 -3.28 6.11 3.14
N GLY A 54 -2.50 7.17 2.93
CA GLY A 54 -1.57 7.29 1.83
C GLY A 54 -0.57 8.40 2.11
N VAL A 55 0.56 8.33 1.42
CA VAL A 55 1.61 9.34 1.43
C VAL A 55 0.99 10.68 1.03
N GLY A 56 1.37 11.74 1.73
CA GLY A 56 0.94 13.12 1.43
C GLY A 56 1.35 13.62 0.03
N SER A 57 2.17 12.86 -0.69
CA SER A 57 2.46 13.07 -2.11
C SER A 57 1.25 12.69 -2.96
N PHE A 58 0.40 13.68 -3.24
CA PHE A 58 -0.67 13.56 -4.22
C PHE A 58 -0.05 13.26 -5.59
N LEU A 59 -0.34 12.07 -6.12
CA LEU A 59 0.15 11.63 -7.42
C LEU A 59 -0.57 12.38 -8.55
N ASN A 60 -1.83 12.69 -8.30
CA ASN A 60 -2.73 13.55 -9.05
C ASN A 60 -3.82 14.00 -8.06
N HIS A 61 -4.49 15.13 -8.29
CA HIS A 61 -5.43 15.87 -7.40
C HIS A 61 -6.41 15.06 -6.49
N GLN A 62 -6.53 13.74 -6.62
CA GLN A 62 -7.38 12.86 -5.80
C GLN A 62 -6.77 11.50 -5.40
N GLN A 63 -5.55 11.14 -5.85
CA GLN A 63 -4.95 9.82 -5.57
C GLN A 63 -3.65 9.96 -4.78
N LYS A 64 -3.63 9.35 -3.60
CA LYS A 64 -2.45 9.24 -2.73
C LYS A 64 -1.83 7.87 -2.89
N MET A 65 -0.52 7.82 -3.07
CA MET A 65 0.20 6.54 -3.05
C MET A 65 0.13 5.92 -1.67
N ALA A 66 0.07 4.60 -1.60
CA ALA A 66 0.15 3.90 -0.32
C ALA A 66 1.61 3.83 0.14
N GLY A 67 1.85 4.13 1.41
CA GLY A 67 3.16 4.05 2.03
C GLY A 67 3.14 3.20 3.29
N THR A 68 4.24 2.53 3.61
CA THR A 68 4.32 1.66 4.80
C THR A 68 4.06 2.38 6.12
N LEU A 69 4.29 3.69 6.16
CA LEU A 69 4.19 4.50 7.37
C LEU A 69 2.78 5.08 7.57
N ASP A 70 2.23 5.66 6.51
CA ASP A 70 0.97 6.41 6.51
C ASP A 70 -0.24 5.58 6.05
N SER A 71 0.00 4.38 5.52
CA SER A 71 -1.05 3.47 5.06
C SER A 71 -1.17 2.25 5.96
N ARG A 72 -2.42 1.82 6.16
CA ARG A 72 -2.78 0.59 6.85
C ARG A 72 -3.85 -0.14 6.05
N SER A 73 -3.96 -1.44 6.24
CA SER A 73 -5.12 -2.17 5.73
C SER A 73 -6.35 -1.88 6.59
N SER A 74 -7.51 -1.73 5.95
CA SER A 74 -8.85 -1.69 6.57
C SER A 74 -9.25 -3.01 7.25
N CYS A 75 -8.38 -4.03 7.23
CA CYS A 75 -8.62 -5.25 7.98
C CYS A 75 -8.72 -4.95 9.49
N PRO A 76 -9.51 -5.74 10.25
CA PRO A 76 -9.57 -5.62 11.71
C PRO A 76 -8.21 -5.88 12.39
N CYS A 77 -7.27 -6.49 11.66
CA CYS A 77 -5.88 -6.65 12.09
C CYS A 77 -5.02 -5.38 12.05
N GLN A 78 -5.48 -4.29 11.41
CA GLN A 78 -4.68 -3.09 11.12
C GLN A 78 -3.28 -3.43 10.61
N ALA A 79 -3.21 -4.43 9.72
CA ALA A 79 -1.94 -4.98 9.26
C ALA A 79 -1.09 -3.90 8.60
N GLY A 80 0.17 -3.84 9.01
CA GLY A 80 1.20 -3.10 8.30
C GLY A 80 1.46 -3.75 6.94
N LEU A 81 1.78 -2.90 5.97
CA LEU A 81 2.18 -3.29 4.63
C LEU A 81 3.70 -3.46 4.61
N ILE A 82 4.19 -4.48 3.92
CA ILE A 82 5.61 -4.80 3.81
C ILE A 82 6.06 -4.40 2.41
N HIS A 83 7.00 -3.46 2.33
CA HIS A 83 7.56 -3.04 1.05
C HIS A 83 8.49 -4.12 0.48
N SER A 84 8.31 -4.49 -0.78
CA SER A 84 9.29 -5.30 -1.52
C SER A 84 10.31 -4.44 -2.26
N ILE A 85 9.99 -3.18 -2.52
CA ILE A 85 10.86 -2.25 -3.22
C ILE A 85 11.63 -1.36 -2.23
N PRO A 86 12.88 -0.99 -2.55
CA PRO A 86 13.68 -0.09 -1.71
C PRO A 86 13.33 1.40 -1.93
N ASP A 87 12.20 1.73 -2.57
CA ASP A 87 11.82 3.10 -2.89
C ASP A 87 11.25 3.79 -1.65
N SER A 88 12.10 4.58 -0.99
CA SER A 88 11.78 5.28 0.25
C SER A 88 11.48 6.75 0.03
N TYR A 89 10.55 7.30 0.79
CA TYR A 89 10.27 8.72 0.88
C TYR A 89 10.43 9.21 2.32
N SER A 90 10.79 10.48 2.48
CA SER A 90 10.85 11.17 3.76
C SER A 90 9.74 12.21 3.84
N ASN A 91 8.94 12.16 4.91
CA ASN A 91 7.93 13.16 5.26
C ASN A 91 8.41 14.01 6.45
#